data_AF-A0AAV0WLA5-F1
#
_entry.id   AF-A0AAV0WLA5-F1
#
_cell.length_a   1.000
_cell.length_b   1.000
_cell.length_c   1.000
_cell.angle_alpha   90.00
_cell.angle_beta   90.00
_cell.angle_gamma   90.00
#
_symmetry.space_group_name_H-M   'P 1'
#
loop_
_entity.id
_entity.type
_entity.pdbx_description
1 polymer ?
#
loop_
_entity_poly.entity_id
_entity_poly.type
_entity_poly.pdbx_seq_one_letter_code
_entity_poly.pdbx_strand_id
1 'polypeptide(L)'
;MVTTKDIEFWREFINLYRELLAVWKIKSDDYKNRDLKSQCYVKLTDKLKEHQPTADINSTKRKINTLRSNFRRELKKQINSRKSGVSKRSRMSGYWKVIHRRRHD
;
A
#
# COMPACT_ATOMS: atom_id res chain seq x y z
N MET A 1 11.69 20.79 -1.33
CA MET A 1 12.45 19.87 -2.20
C MET A 1 12.40 18.50 -1.55
N VAL A 2 12.02 17.43 -2.28
CA VAL A 2 12.08 16.07 -1.72
C VAL A 2 13.55 15.73 -1.53
N THR A 3 13.97 15.39 -0.30
CA THR A 3 15.37 15.09 -0.06
C THR A 3 15.68 13.65 -0.47
N THR A 4 16.92 13.37 -0.88
CA THR A 4 17.35 12.02 -1.26
C THR A 4 17.16 11.03 -0.11
N LYS A 5 17.31 11.49 1.14
CA LYS A 5 17.07 10.70 2.36
C LYS A 5 15.62 10.28 2.51
N ASP A 6 14.66 11.15 2.18
CA ASP A 6 13.24 10.79 2.19
C ASP A 6 12.95 9.67 1.18
N ILE A 7 13.56 9.74 0.00
CA ILE A 7 13.36 8.73 -1.06
C ILE A 7 13.88 7.38 -0.62
N GLU A 8 15.07 7.33 -0.03
CA GLU A 8 15.68 6.10 0.50
C GLU A 8 14.82 5.48 1.61
N PHE A 9 14.38 6.30 2.57
CA PHE A 9 13.48 5.87 3.62
C PHE A 9 12.18 5.27 3.06
N TRP A 10 11.51 5.95 2.13
CA TRP A 10 10.28 5.43 1.53
C TRP A 10 10.51 4.17 0.70
N ARG A 11 11.69 4.02 0.07
CA ARG A 11 12.07 2.78 -0.64
C ARG A 11 12.21 1.62 0.34
N GLU A 12 12.93 1.80 1.43
CA GLU A 12 13.07 0.79 2.48
C GLU A 12 11.71 0.43 3.10
N PHE A 13 10.89 1.43 3.42
CA PHE A 13 9.54 1.23 3.96
C PHE A 13 8.67 0.40 3.01
N ILE A 14 8.73 0.68 1.71
CA ILE A 14 7.98 -0.07 0.69
C ILE A 14 8.54 -1.50 0.53
N ASN A 15 9.85 -1.69 0.57
CA ASN A 15 10.47 -3.01 0.52
C ASN A 15 10.05 -3.87 1.72
N LEU A 16 10.14 -3.33 2.94
CA LEU A 16 9.65 -3.98 4.15
C LEU A 16 8.18 -4.35 4.01
N TYR A 17 7.34 -3.43 3.51
CA TYR A 17 5.93 -3.72 3.27
C TYR A 17 5.71 -4.87 2.25
N ARG A 18 6.55 -5.00 1.22
CA ARG A 18 6.46 -6.10 0.24
C ARG A 18 6.85 -7.45 0.83
N GLU A 19 7.82 -7.49 1.74
CA GLU A 19 8.25 -8.71 2.41
C GLU A 19 7.21 -9.23 3.41
N LEU A 20 6.43 -8.34 4.01
CA LEU A 20 5.39 -8.68 4.98
C LEU A 20 4.10 -9.21 4.30
N LEU A 21 4.17 -10.43 3.78
CA LEU A 21 3.08 -11.11 3.05
C LEU A 21 1.76 -11.15 3.85
N ALA A 22 1.83 -11.24 5.18
CA ALA A 22 0.67 -11.24 6.07
C ALA A 22 -0.18 -9.95 6.01
N VAL A 23 0.39 -8.84 5.54
CA VAL A 23 -0.29 -7.55 5.48
C VAL A 23 -1.04 -7.37 4.16
N TRP A 24 -0.52 -7.90 3.06
CA TRP A 24 -1.01 -7.59 1.72
C TRP A 24 -1.40 -8.79 0.86
N LYS A 25 -0.86 -9.99 1.13
CA LYS A 25 -1.08 -11.20 0.33
C LYS A 25 -2.19 -12.06 0.95
N ILE A 26 -3.42 -11.75 0.55
CA ILE A 26 -4.68 -12.33 1.06
C ILE A 26 -4.72 -13.88 1.02
N LYS A 27 -4.04 -14.48 0.04
CA LYS A 27 -4.04 -15.94 -0.15
C LYS A 27 -3.04 -16.71 0.69
N SER A 28 -2.11 -16.02 1.35
CA SER A 28 -1.16 -16.70 2.23
C SER A 28 -1.90 -17.11 3.49
N ASP A 29 -1.52 -18.24 4.07
CA ASP A 29 -2.07 -18.66 5.36
C ASP A 29 -1.71 -17.64 6.46
N ASP A 30 -0.56 -16.98 6.32
CA ASP A 30 -0.11 -15.84 7.12
C ASP A 30 -1.11 -14.68 7.20
N TYR A 31 -1.96 -14.48 6.20
CA TYR A 31 -2.97 -13.42 6.20
C TYR A 31 -4.13 -13.73 7.17
N LYS A 32 -4.39 -15.02 7.44
CA LYS A 32 -5.40 -15.46 8.40
C LYS A 32 -4.91 -15.33 9.83
N ASN A 33 -3.60 -15.40 10.04
CA ASN A 33 -2.98 -15.27 11.35
C ASN A 33 -3.04 -13.82 11.85
N ARG A 34 -3.90 -13.57 12.86
CA ARG A 34 -4.12 -12.24 13.44
C ARG A 34 -2.88 -11.73 14.17
N ASP A 35 -2.17 -12.60 14.88
CA ASP A 35 -0.96 -12.25 15.62
C ASP A 35 0.16 -11.83 14.68
N LEU A 36 0.39 -12.62 13.63
CA LEU A 36 1.43 -12.33 12.65
C LEU A 36 1.14 -11.02 11.89
N LYS A 37 -0.14 -10.76 11.60
CA LYS A 37 -0.59 -9.48 11.04
C LYS A 37 -0.36 -8.31 11.98
N SER A 38 -0.62 -8.47 13.28
CA SER A 38 -0.35 -7.46 14.29
C SER A 38 1.15 -7.16 14.37
N GLN A 39 1.99 -8.19 14.43
CA GLN A 39 3.45 -8.06 14.45
C GLN A 39 3.98 -7.33 13.21
N CYS A 40 3.44 -7.64 12.02
CA CYS A 40 3.82 -6.94 10.79
C CYS A 40 3.46 -5.44 10.85
N TYR A 41 2.29 -5.08 11.40
CA TYR A 41 1.94 -3.68 11.59
C TYR A 41 2.84 -2.98 12.60
N VAL A 42 3.22 -3.66 13.69
CA VAL A 42 4.17 -3.13 14.67
C VAL A 42 5.51 -2.82 14.00
N LYS A 43 6.06 -3.75 13.20
CA LYS A 43 7.31 -3.53 12.44
C LYS A 43 7.22 -2.34 11.48
N LEU A 44 6.09 -2.20 10.76
CA LEU A 44 5.87 -1.06 9.88
C LEU A 44 5.73 0.25 10.64
N THR A 45 5.08 0.23 11.81
CA THR A 45 4.94 1.41 12.66
C THR A 45 6.28 1.84 13.25
N ASP A 46 7.12 0.89 13.66
CA ASP A 46 8.46 1.15 14.18
C ASP A 46 9.33 1.86 13.12
N LYS A 47 9.36 1.32 11.89
CA LYS A 47 10.04 1.99 10.77
C LYS A 47 9.44 3.36 10.47
N LEU A 48 8.11 3.52 10.57
CA LEU A 48 7.47 4.82 10.38
C LEU A 48 7.82 5.83 11.47
N LYS A 49 8.09 5.37 12.70
CA LYS A 49 8.48 6.22 13.83
C LYS A 49 9.87 6.84 13.67
N GLU A 50 10.79 6.17 12.98
CA GLU A 50 12.10 6.74 12.61
C GLU A 50 11.95 8.07 11.86
N HIS A 51 10.88 8.22 11.08
CA HIS A 51 10.59 9.45 10.33
C HIS A 51 9.50 10.31 10.97
N GLN A 52 8.52 9.69 11.62
CA GLN A 52 7.40 10.36 12.29
C GLN A 52 7.21 9.76 13.69
N PRO A 53 7.86 10.31 14.74
CA PRO A 53 7.86 9.72 16.07
C PRO A 53 6.46 9.59 16.70
N THR A 54 5.50 10.39 16.25
CA THR A 54 4.09 10.37 16.68
C THR A 54 3.24 9.32 15.95
N ALA A 55 3.84 8.47 15.11
CA ALA A 55 3.13 7.48 14.33
C ALA A 55 2.60 6.34 15.21
N ASP A 56 1.29 6.15 15.16
CA ASP A 56 0.59 4.99 15.71
C ASP A 56 0.33 3.92 14.62
N ILE A 57 -0.06 2.72 15.04
CA ILE A 57 -0.51 1.64 14.15
C ILE A 57 -1.65 2.13 13.23
N ASN A 58 -2.58 2.93 13.76
CA ASN A 58 -3.67 3.49 12.96
C ASN A 58 -3.17 4.50 11.91
N SER A 59 -2.22 5.35 12.29
CA SER A 59 -1.57 6.28 11.37
C SER A 59 -0.81 5.54 10.27
N THR A 60 -0.14 4.44 10.62
CA THR A 60 0.58 3.56 9.70
C THR A 60 -0.38 2.92 8.69
N LYS A 61 -1.51 2.37 9.16
CA LYS A 61 -2.57 1.82 8.29
C LYS A 61 -3.12 2.87 7.32
N ARG A 62 -3.38 4.09 7.81
CA ARG A 62 -3.83 5.23 6.97
C ARG A 62 -2.78 5.57 5.91
N LYS A 63 -1.51 5.67 6.30
CA LYS A 63 -0.39 5.97 5.38
C LYS A 63 -0.27 4.91 4.28
N ILE A 64 -0.31 3.63 4.64
CA ILE A 64 -0.30 2.52 3.69
C ILE A 64 -1.49 2.60 2.73
N ASN A 65 -2.69 2.93 3.22
CA ASN A 65 -3.86 3.06 2.36
C ASN A 65 -3.71 4.21 1.35
N THR A 66 -3.15 5.34 1.78
CA THR A 66 -2.81 6.48 0.92
C THR A 66 -1.77 6.08 -0.13
N LEU A 67 -0.68 5.40 0.26
CA LEU A 67 0.34 4.90 -0.67
C LEU A 67 -0.27 3.95 -1.71
N ARG A 68 -1.09 2.98 -1.30
CA ARG A 68 -1.80 2.06 -2.21
C ARG A 68 -2.69 2.79 -3.20
N SER A 69 -3.41 3.82 -2.72
CA SER A 69 -4.33 4.61 -3.55
C SER A 69 -3.58 5.45 -4.58
N ASN A 70 -2.50 6.11 -4.17
CA ASN A 70 -1.64 6.88 -5.07
C ASN A 70 -0.97 5.98 -6.11
N PHE A 71 -0.36 4.86 -5.69
CA PHE A 71 0.25 3.90 -6.62
C PHE A 71 -0.73 3.42 -7.69
N ARG A 72 -1.97 3.07 -7.31
CA ARG A 72 -2.99 2.65 -8.28
C ARG A 72 -3.40 3.77 -9.24
N ARG A 73 -3.49 5.01 -8.75
CA ARG A 73 -3.81 6.18 -9.60
C ARG A 73 -2.72 6.39 -10.64
N GLU A 74 -1.46 6.37 -10.22
CA GLU A 74 -0.32 6.51 -11.13
C GLU A 74 -0.21 5.34 -12.10
N LEU A 75 -0.38 4.11 -11.64
CA LEU A 75 -0.44 2.93 -12.51
C LEU A 75 -1.56 3.05 -13.55
N LYS A 76 -2.75 3.52 -13.15
CA LYS A 76 -3.85 3.77 -14.08
C LYS A 76 -3.51 4.85 -15.10
N LYS A 77 -2.86 5.95 -14.68
CA LYS A 77 -2.40 6.99 -15.61
C LYS A 77 -1.43 6.43 -16.62
N GLN A 78 -0.43 5.66 -16.19
CA GLN A 78 0.54 5.02 -17.10
C GLN A 78 -0.12 4.02 -18.05
N ILE A 79 -1.02 3.16 -17.56
CA ILE A 79 -1.77 2.22 -18.41
C ILE A 79 -2.65 2.99 -19.41
N ASN A 80 -3.32 4.05 -18.97
CA ASN A 80 -4.17 4.87 -19.82
C ASN A 80 -3.35 5.66 -20.84
N SER A 81 -2.14 6.12 -20.50
CA SER A 81 -1.25 6.80 -21.45
C SER A 81 -0.74 5.82 -22.51
N ARG A 82 -0.50 4.54 -22.13
CA ARG A 82 -0.21 3.47 -23.08
C ARG A 82 -1.44 3.05 -23.91
N LYS A 83 -2.67 3.38 -23.48
CA LYS A 83 -3.94 2.95 -24.08
C LYS A 83 -4.75 4.04 -24.77
N SER A 84 -4.37 5.31 -24.73
CA SER A 84 -4.98 6.35 -25.57
C SER A 84 -4.52 6.12 -27.01
N GLY A 85 -5.36 5.81 -27.99
CA GLY A 85 -6.75 6.26 -28.27
C GLY A 85 -7.91 5.85 -27.33
N VAL A 86 -8.40 6.87 -26.61
CA VAL A 86 -9.78 7.12 -26.15
C VAL A 86 -10.55 5.99 -25.40
N SER A 87 -10.76 6.18 -24.10
CA SER A 87 -12.06 6.66 -23.59
C SER A 87 -12.01 6.87 -22.07
N LYS A 88 -12.39 8.08 -21.65
CA LYS A 88 -12.59 8.44 -20.26
C LYS A 88 -13.76 7.61 -19.70
N ARG A 89 -13.49 6.45 -19.09
CA ARG A 89 -14.45 5.81 -18.20
C ARG A 89 -14.14 6.18 -16.75
N SER A 90 -14.68 7.32 -16.33
CA SER A 90 -14.96 7.57 -14.92
C SER A 90 -16.05 6.59 -14.50
N ARG A 91 -15.68 5.49 -13.82
CA ARG A 91 -16.62 4.72 -13.00
C ARG A 91 -15.90 4.20 -11.74
N MET A 92 -16.39 4.72 -10.61
CA MET A 92 -16.21 4.35 -9.21
C MET A 92 -14.98 4.89 -8.45
N SER A 93 -15.29 5.82 -7.53
CA SER A 93 -14.95 5.63 -6.11
C SER A 93 -15.39 4.23 -5.68
N GLY A 94 -14.41 3.42 -5.28
CA GLY A 94 -14.59 2.01 -4.98
C GLY A 94 -13.78 1.67 -3.74
N TYR A 95 -14.21 2.14 -2.56
CA TYR A 95 -14.06 1.30 -1.35
C TYR A 95 -14.60 -0.14 -1.61
N TRP A 96 -15.46 -0.27 -2.64
CA TRP A 96 -16.53 -1.25 -2.81
C TRP A 96 -16.48 -2.17 -4.04
N LYS A 97 -15.37 -2.30 -4.78
CA LYS A 97 -15.27 -3.39 -5.79
C LYS A 97 -14.44 -4.58 -5.35
N VAL A 98 -13.42 -4.40 -4.51
CA VAL A 98 -12.45 -5.46 -4.19
C VAL A 98 -11.75 -5.21 -2.83
N ILE A 99 -12.44 -5.43 -1.71
CA ILE A 99 -12.01 -6.57 -0.90
C ILE A 99 -12.43 -7.88 -1.61
N HIS A 100 -13.55 -7.82 -2.36
CA HIS A 100 -14.43 -8.90 -2.80
C HIS A 100 -14.32 -9.50 -4.23
N ARG A 101 -13.34 -9.20 -5.08
CA ARG A 101 -13.25 -9.90 -6.37
C ARG A 101 -11.83 -9.99 -6.89
N ARG A 102 -11.21 -11.16 -6.72
CA ARG A 102 -10.01 -11.64 -7.46
C ARG A 102 -8.88 -10.62 -7.65
N ARG A 103 -7.74 -10.83 -7.00
CA ARG A 103 -6.53 -10.13 -7.47
C ARG A 103 -5.28 -10.92 -7.10
N HIS A 104 -4.82 -11.93 -7.83
CA HIS A 104 -5.28 -12.65 -9.03
C HIS A 104 -4.80 -14.12 -8.81
N ASP A 105 -5.51 -15.10 -9.39
CA ASP A 105 -5.79 -16.51 -9.00
C ASP A 105 -7.07 -16.64 -8.13
#